data_AF-A0A2V9A465-F1
#
_entry.id   AF-A0A2V9A465-F1
#
_cell.length_a   1.000
_cell.length_b   1.000
_cell.length_c   1.000
_cell.angle_alpha   90.00
_cell.angle_beta   90.00
_cell.angle_gamma   90.00
#
_symmetry.space_group_name_H-M   'P 1'
#
loop_
_entity.id
_entity.type
_entity.pdbx_description
1 polymer ?
#
loop_
_entity_poly.entity_id
_entity_poly.type
_entity_poly.pdbx_seq_one_letter_code
_entity_poly.pdbx_strand_id
1 'polypeptide(L)'
;MRIWLWRRISAITVSATKVPAGTSPSVTLSANVTSTKTVAGTITFWEKGNDGALTPPLTVVANSASSQVALPFVGTHQIYAQYSGDSQNQGSQSSTLNVVATGTTYMGVQATNGPVSQSSTIWVTIQ
;
A
#
# COMPACT_ATOMS: atom_id res chain seq x y z
N MET A 1 -13.80 28.97 24.96
CA MET A 1 -13.78 28.29 23.66
C MET A 1 -12.54 27.40 23.62
N ARG A 2 -12.69 26.12 23.97
CA ARG A 2 -11.56 25.19 24.14
C ARG A 2 -11.20 24.61 22.78
N ILE A 3 -9.97 24.83 22.35
CA ILE A 3 -9.46 24.42 21.04
C ILE A 3 -9.37 22.88 21.02
N TRP A 4 -10.10 22.24 20.12
CA TRP A 4 -9.97 20.82 19.89
C TRP A 4 -8.78 20.59 18.95
N LEU A 5 -7.59 20.35 19.49
CA LEU A 5 -6.43 19.99 18.68
C LEU A 5 -6.49 18.49 18.32
N TRP A 6 -7.38 18.11 17.39
CA TRP A 6 -7.35 16.78 16.78
C TRP A 6 -6.19 16.71 15.78
N ARG A 7 -4.97 16.38 16.24
CA ARG A 7 -3.89 16.05 15.29
C ARG A 7 -4.06 14.60 14.82
N ARG A 8 -4.63 14.46 13.63
CA ARG A 8 -4.78 13.23 12.84
C ARG A 8 -3.50 12.94 12.08
N ILE A 9 -2.56 12.13 12.58
CA ILE A 9 -1.45 11.70 11.73
C ILE A 9 -1.05 10.26 12.05
N SER A 10 -1.51 9.33 11.20
CA SER A 10 -0.78 8.09 10.94
C SER A 10 0.18 8.35 9.79
N ALA A 11 1.48 8.09 9.97
CA ALA A 11 2.46 8.20 8.90
C ALA A 11 2.91 6.80 8.48
N ILE A 12 3.15 6.61 7.18
CA ILE A 12 3.69 5.36 6.63
C ILE A 12 5.14 5.58 6.19
N THR A 13 5.98 4.59 6.46
CA THR A 13 7.36 4.49 6.01
C THR A 13 7.56 3.13 5.34
N VAL A 14 8.51 3.03 4.43
CA VAL A 14 8.81 1.81 3.68
C VAL A 14 10.31 1.58 3.62
N SER A 15 10.73 0.31 3.59
CA SER A 15 12.14 -0.07 3.44
C SER A 15 12.74 0.36 2.09
N ALA A 16 11.94 0.38 1.02
CA ALA A 16 12.31 0.86 -0.30
C ALA A 16 11.09 1.34 -1.08
N THR A 17 11.20 2.48 -1.77
CA THR A 17 10.16 3.00 -2.69
C THR A 17 10.31 2.45 -4.11
N LYS A 18 11.43 1.79 -4.39
CA LYS A 18 11.72 1.12 -5.65
C LYS A 18 12.27 -0.28 -5.35
N VAL A 19 11.58 -1.30 -5.84
CA VAL A 19 11.88 -2.71 -5.57
C VAL A 19 12.22 -3.40 -6.87
N PRO A 20 13.46 -3.91 -7.02
CA PRO A 20 13.84 -4.68 -8.20
C PRO A 20 12.95 -5.91 -8.42
N ALA A 21 12.74 -6.28 -9.68
CA ALA A 21 12.09 -7.55 -10.02
C ALA A 21 12.87 -8.74 -9.45
N GLY A 22 12.14 -9.64 -8.81
CA GLY A 22 12.57 -10.98 -8.40
C GLY A 22 11.38 -11.93 -8.46
N THR A 23 11.55 -13.19 -8.08
CA THR A 23 10.46 -14.19 -8.05
C THR A 23 9.32 -13.79 -7.09
N SER A 24 9.54 -12.85 -6.17
CA SER A 24 8.53 -12.29 -5.26
C SER A 24 8.98 -10.91 -4.71
N PRO A 25 8.77 -9.78 -5.43
CA PRO A 25 9.14 -8.47 -4.90
C PRO A 25 8.32 -8.16 -3.64
N SER A 26 8.98 -7.72 -2.57
CA SER A 26 8.33 -7.40 -1.30
C SER A 26 9.00 -6.20 -0.62
N VAL A 27 8.22 -5.52 0.21
CA VAL A 27 8.68 -4.39 1.03
C VAL A 27 8.26 -4.58 2.48
N THR A 28 9.01 -3.99 3.40
CA THR A 28 8.57 -3.82 4.78
C THR A 28 7.90 -2.45 4.89
N LEU A 29 6.62 -2.45 5.27
CA LEU A 29 5.87 -1.24 5.58
C LEU A 29 5.82 -1.08 7.09
N SER A 30 6.02 0.14 7.57
CA SER A 30 5.79 0.50 8.96
C SER A 30 4.93 1.75 9.03
N ALA A 31 3.91 1.71 9.89
CA ALA A 31 3.02 2.82 10.15
C ALA A 31 3.12 3.22 11.62
N ASN A 32 3.22 4.52 11.87
CA ASN A 32 3.24 5.08 13.23
C ASN A 32 2.02 5.98 13.44
N VAL A 33 1.37 5.81 14.59
CA VAL A 33 0.24 6.64 15.04
C VAL A 33 0.76 7.67 16.03
N THR A 34 0.62 8.95 15.70
CA THR A 34 0.96 10.03 16.63
C THR A 34 -0.24 10.37 17.51
N SER A 35 -0.11 10.18 18.83
CA SER A 35 -1.13 10.56 19.82
C SER A 35 -0.51 11.03 21.12
N THR A 36 -1.24 11.87 21.86
CA THR A 36 -0.90 12.26 23.25
C THR A 36 -1.39 11.24 24.27
N LYS A 37 -2.16 10.24 23.85
CA LYS A 37 -2.67 9.14 24.69
C LYS A 37 -2.01 7.84 24.27
N THR A 38 -2.11 6.82 25.13
CA THR A 38 -1.73 5.45 24.78
C THR A 38 -2.52 5.01 23.54
N VAL A 39 -1.82 4.47 22.54
CA VAL A 39 -2.42 3.95 21.32
C VAL A 39 -2.58 2.44 21.43
N ALA A 40 -3.81 1.97 21.28
CA ALA A 40 -4.21 0.57 21.13
C ALA A 40 -4.96 0.39 19.80
N GLY A 41 -5.53 -0.78 19.53
CA GLY A 41 -6.25 -1.07 18.29
C GLY A 41 -5.34 -1.64 17.20
N THR A 42 -5.73 -1.47 15.93
CA THR A 42 -5.04 -2.11 14.81
C THR A 42 -4.74 -1.15 13.67
N ILE A 43 -3.72 -1.49 12.90
CA ILE A 43 -3.39 -0.85 11.62
C ILE A 43 -3.50 -1.89 10.51
N THR A 44 -4.15 -1.51 9.42
CA THR A 44 -4.21 -2.31 8.20
C THR A 44 -3.54 -1.54 7.07
N PHE A 45 -2.69 -2.21 6.29
CA PHE A 45 -2.15 -1.63 5.06
C PHE A 45 -3.06 -1.97 3.88
N TRP A 46 -3.27 -0.99 3.02
CA TRP A 46 -4.17 -1.08 1.88
C TRP A 46 -3.48 -0.58 0.62
N GLU A 47 -3.90 -1.12 -0.52
CA GLU A 47 -3.53 -0.61 -1.82
C GLU A 47 -4.72 0.15 -2.42
N LYS A 48 -4.49 1.35 -2.94
CA LYS A 48 -5.54 2.14 -3.58
C LYS A 48 -5.83 1.57 -4.97
N GLY A 49 -7.11 1.34 -5.26
CA GLY A 49 -7.55 0.81 -6.55
C GLY A 49 -7.52 -0.72 -6.63
N ASN A 50 -7.03 -1.39 -5.59
CA ASN A 50 -7.25 -2.80 -5.33
C ASN A 50 -8.19 -2.86 -4.12
N ASP A 51 -9.37 -3.49 -4.22
CA ASP A 51 -10.35 -3.52 -3.12
C ASP A 51 -9.90 -4.42 -1.92
N GLY A 52 -8.63 -4.82 -1.89
CA GLY A 52 -8.06 -5.72 -0.90
C GLY A 52 -7.12 -5.02 0.07
N ALA A 53 -7.25 -5.37 1.35
CA ALA A 53 -6.21 -5.11 2.34
C ALA A 53 -4.94 -5.91 1.97
N LEU A 54 -3.78 -5.26 2.02
CA LEU A 54 -2.48 -5.89 1.80
C LEU A 54 -2.05 -6.76 2.99
N THR A 55 -2.62 -6.49 4.16
CA THR A 55 -2.38 -7.24 5.40
C THR A 55 -3.69 -7.48 6.13
N PRO A 56 -3.78 -8.52 6.98
CA PRO A 56 -4.79 -8.51 8.03
C PRO A 56 -4.56 -7.32 9.00
N PRO A 57 -5.53 -7.01 9.88
CA PRO A 57 -5.33 -6.00 10.93
C PRO A 57 -4.15 -6.37 11.83
N LEU A 58 -3.17 -5.48 11.92
CA LEU A 58 -1.96 -5.63 12.72
C LEU A 58 -2.14 -4.90 14.06
N THR A 59 -1.93 -5.58 15.17
CA THR A 59 -1.97 -4.94 16.49
C THR A 59 -0.91 -3.85 16.62
N VAL A 60 -1.30 -2.68 17.12
CA VAL A 60 -0.37 -1.60 17.41
C VAL A 60 0.47 -1.94 18.64
N VAL A 61 1.79 -1.85 18.50
CA VAL A 61 2.77 -2.01 19.58
C VAL A 61 3.69 -0.79 19.58
N ALA A 62 3.84 -0.14 20.74
CA ALA A 62 4.63 1.10 20.87
C ALA A 62 4.27 2.16 19.81
N ASN A 63 2.96 2.38 19.62
CA ASN A 63 2.39 3.31 18.64
C ASN A 63 2.72 2.98 17.17
N SER A 64 3.19 1.77 16.85
CA SER A 64 3.55 1.37 15.50
C SER A 64 3.00 -0.01 15.13
N ALA A 65 2.87 -0.27 13.83
CA ALA A 65 2.72 -1.61 13.29
C ALA A 65 3.60 -1.76 12.05
N SER A 66 4.12 -2.96 11.83
CA SER A 66 4.99 -3.26 10.69
C SER A 66 4.66 -4.62 10.10
N SER A 67 4.72 -4.74 8.77
CA SER A 67 4.57 -6.01 8.06
C SER A 67 5.36 -6.01 6.76
N GLN A 68 5.82 -7.19 6.37
CA GLN A 68 6.25 -7.43 5.00
C GLN A 68 5.02 -7.58 4.10
N VAL A 69 5.06 -6.99 2.92
CA VAL A 69 3.99 -7.04 1.92
C VAL A 69 4.59 -7.37 0.56
N ALA A 70 3.98 -8.33 -0.14
CA ALA A 70 4.34 -8.66 -1.52
C ALA A 70 3.66 -7.71 -2.50
N LEU A 71 4.36 -7.35 -3.58
CA LEU A 71 3.85 -6.53 -4.67
C LEU A 71 3.47 -7.45 -5.84
N PRO A 72 2.17 -7.74 -6.08
CA PRO A 72 1.75 -8.84 -6.94
C PRO A 72 2.05 -8.65 -8.44
N PHE A 73 2.31 -7.41 -8.87
CA PHE A 73 2.60 -7.10 -10.26
C PHE A 73 3.67 -6.01 -10.39
N VAL A 74 4.37 -6.02 -11.52
CA VAL A 74 5.28 -4.94 -11.94
C VAL A 74 4.44 -3.69 -12.18
N GLY A 75 4.81 -2.56 -11.58
CA GLY A 75 4.02 -1.34 -11.62
C GLY A 75 4.16 -0.47 -10.38
N THR A 76 3.35 0.59 -10.34
CA THR A 76 3.25 1.48 -9.18
C THR A 76 2.12 1.01 -8.27
N HIS A 77 2.46 0.74 -7.01
CA HIS A 77 1.57 0.37 -5.92
C HIS A 77 1.32 1.59 -5.05
N GLN A 78 0.06 1.99 -4.89
CA GLN A 78 -0.32 3.17 -4.11
C GLN A 78 -0.81 2.75 -2.73
N ILE A 79 0.08 2.78 -1.74
CA ILE A 79 -0.14 2.15 -0.44
C ILE A 79 -0.52 3.18 0.61
N TYR A 80 -1.47 2.85 1.48
CA TYR A 80 -1.80 3.66 2.66
C TYR A 80 -2.06 2.78 3.89
N ALA A 81 -1.92 3.36 5.07
CA ALA A 81 -2.23 2.72 6.33
C ALA A 81 -3.54 3.28 6.89
N GLN A 82 -4.37 2.40 7.45
CA GLN A 82 -5.58 2.77 8.16
C GLN A 82 -5.54 2.25 9.59
N TYR A 83 -5.61 3.16 10.54
CA TYR A 83 -5.71 2.89 11.96
C TYR A 83 -7.19 2.81 12.37
N SER A 84 -7.59 1.72 13.04
CA SER A 84 -8.99 1.46 13.42
C SER A 84 -9.54 2.44 14.44
N GLY A 85 -8.67 3.07 15.24
CA GLY A 85 -9.07 3.73 16.48
C GLY A 85 -9.14 2.77 17.66
N ASP A 86 -9.35 3.36 18.83
CA ASP A 86 -9.60 2.68 20.10
C ASP A 86 -10.54 3.54 20.98
N SER A 87 -10.66 3.20 22.28
CA SER A 87 -11.54 3.93 23.21
C SER A 87 -11.10 5.37 23.50
N GLN A 88 -9.86 5.73 23.19
CA GLN A 88 -9.21 7.00 23.51
C GLN A 88 -8.79 7.81 22.29
N ASN A 89 -8.64 7.15 21.14
CA ASN A 89 -8.11 7.65 19.89
C ASN A 89 -9.07 7.34 18.75
N GLN A 90 -9.44 8.34 17.95
CA GLN A 90 -10.23 8.10 16.75
C GLN A 90 -9.40 7.37 15.68
N GLY A 91 -10.09 6.59 14.84
CA GLY A 91 -9.50 6.03 13.64
C GLY A 91 -8.93 7.11 12.72
N SER A 92 -7.87 6.78 11.99
CA SER A 92 -7.20 7.71 11.08
C SER A 92 -6.60 7.00 9.88
N GLN A 93 -6.31 7.74 8.83
CA GLN A 93 -5.68 7.24 7.62
C GLN A 93 -4.41 8.04 7.34
N SER A 94 -3.37 7.36 6.85
CA SER A 94 -2.15 8.03 6.38
C SER A 94 -2.33 8.68 5.02
N SER A 95 -1.35 9.50 4.64
CA SER A 95 -1.11 9.82 3.23
C SER A 95 -0.78 8.55 2.44
N THR A 96 -1.03 8.59 1.14
CA THR A 96 -0.64 7.53 0.21
C THR A 96 0.84 7.62 -0.12
N LEU A 97 1.50 6.47 -0.18
CA LEU A 97 2.89 6.28 -0.55
C LEU A 97 2.95 5.46 -1.84
N ASN A 98 3.68 5.96 -2.83
CA ASN A 98 3.90 5.22 -4.07
C ASN A 98 5.14 4.32 -3.92
N VAL A 99 4.98 3.03 -4.22
CA VAL A 99 6.06 2.03 -4.26
C VAL A 99 6.10 1.42 -5.65
N VAL A 100 7.26 1.43 -6.30
CA VAL A 100 7.42 0.92 -7.66
C VAL A 100 8.08 -0.45 -7.62
N ALA A 101 7.35 -1.47 -8.09
CA ALA A 101 7.92 -2.77 -8.43
C ALA A 101 8.43 -2.71 -9.88
N THR A 102 9.73 -2.84 -10.06
CA THR A 102 10.36 -2.84 -11.38
C THR A 102 10.38 -4.26 -11.94
N GLY A 103 10.58 -4.41 -13.25
CA GLY A 103 10.58 -5.71 -13.92
C GLY A 103 10.06 -5.68 -15.33
N THR A 104 9.93 -6.86 -15.93
CA THR A 104 9.35 -7.02 -17.26
C THR A 104 7.97 -7.64 -17.12
N THR A 105 6.98 -6.99 -17.71
CA THR A 105 5.61 -7.50 -17.86
C THR A 105 5.26 -7.60 -19.34
N TYR A 106 4.10 -8.15 -19.68
CA TYR A 106 3.63 -8.21 -21.05
C TYR A 106 2.17 -7.73 -21.17
N MET A 107 1.84 -7.19 -22.34
CA MET A 107 0.49 -6.80 -22.71
C MET A 107 0.09 -7.49 -24.01
N GLY A 108 -1.11 -8.06 -24.04
CA GLY A 108 -1.71 -8.56 -25.28
C GLY A 108 -2.39 -7.43 -26.04
N VAL A 109 -2.14 -7.34 -27.34
CA VAL A 109 -2.86 -6.46 -28.26
C VAL A 109 -3.63 -7.33 -29.23
N GLN A 110 -4.94 -7.09 -29.34
CA GLN A 110 -5.80 -7.76 -30.30
C GLN A 110 -6.26 -6.75 -31.35
N ALA A 111 -6.11 -7.11 -32.63
CA ALA A 111 -6.65 -6.35 -33.75
C ALA A 111 -7.73 -7.18 -34.46
N THR A 112 -8.83 -6.52 -34.83
CA THR A 112 -9.93 -7.13 -35.58
C THR A 112 -10.18 -6.37 -36.88
N ASN A 113 -10.39 -7.10 -37.97
CA ASN A 113 -10.85 -6.54 -39.23
C ASN A 113 -11.88 -7.49 -39.86
N GLY A 114 -13.17 -7.20 -39.62
CA GLY A 114 -14.27 -8.10 -39.98
C GLY A 114 -14.15 -9.45 -39.24
N PRO A 115 -14.10 -10.60 -39.94
CA PRO A 115 -13.98 -11.91 -39.28
C PRO A 115 -12.55 -12.24 -38.80
N VAL A 116 -11.55 -11.44 -39.17
CA VAL A 116 -10.15 -11.72 -38.84
C VAL A 116 -9.81 -11.12 -37.49
N SER A 117 -9.25 -11.93 -36.59
CA SER A 117 -8.63 -11.50 -35.32
C SER A 117 -7.16 -11.90 -35.31
N GLN A 118 -6.28 -11.00 -34.92
CA GLN A 118 -4.88 -11.28 -34.65
C GLN A 118 -4.51 -10.80 -33.26
N SER A 119 -3.74 -11.61 -32.53
CA SER A 119 -3.16 -11.24 -31.24
C SER A 119 -1.65 -11.10 -31.35
N SER A 120 -1.07 -10.15 -30.64
CA SER A 120 0.38 -9.97 -30.48
C SER A 120 0.70 -9.65 -29.02
N THR A 121 1.89 -10.06 -28.57
CA THR A 121 2.35 -9.80 -27.21
C THR A 121 3.46 -8.77 -27.24
N ILE A 122 3.33 -7.73 -26.42
CA ILE A 122 4.34 -6.68 -26.24
C ILE A 122 4.97 -6.86 -24.86
N TRP A 123 6.29 -6.95 -24.80
CA TRP A 123 7.05 -6.95 -23.56
C TRP A 123 7.38 -5.52 -23.14
N VAL A 124 7.13 -5.18 -21.87
CA VAL A 124 7.37 -3.86 -21.31
C VAL A 124 8.23 -3.99 -20.07
N THR A 125 9.33 -3.25 -20.00
CA THR A 125 10.20 -3.20 -18.82
C THR A 125 10.01 -1.88 -18.08
N ILE A 126 9.69 -1.97 -16.79
CA ILE A 126 9.71 -0.87 -15.83
C ILE A 126 11.06 -0.93 -15.13
N GLN A 127 11.82 0.18 -15.14
CA GLN A 127 13.18 0.22 -14.59
C GLN A 127 13.29 0.94 -13.26
#